data_AF-A0AAT9FPP5-F1
#
_entry.id   AF-A0AAT9FPP5-F1
#
_cell.length_a   1.000
_cell.length_b   1.000
_cell.length_c   1.000
_cell.angle_alpha   90.00
_cell.angle_beta   90.00
_cell.angle_gamma   90.00
#
_symmetry.space_group_name_H-M   'P 1'
#
loop_
_entity.id
_entity.type
_entity.pdbx_description
1 polymer ?
#
loop_
_entity_poly.entity_id
_entity_poly.type
_entity_poly.pdbx_seq_one_letter_code
_entity_poly.pdbx_strand_id
1 'polypeptide(L)'
;MKSLLAALLIPLTPACIWIDGTTIDGGHVSVGSHGPAYELRESIDSVPSEVLLRYALENKETKIEDDSELEAVADLLEGKTAKAIESLTKLEKETPAPSRYSLAANLGTAYELHGDNRNALKWIKEGIKRNPDAHHGTEWLHQLILETKIELEKNPDYLQGRQVVALPDVIDENTRVTIGDMARPIDQIGDAIFYQLKERLVFVKPTDPVVASLLYSFARITAHTNTVEGGLELLELTREYGFSDLASIEALEKKYERIIFIRKLKKYGIITAGVVAFVLLVVWMYRKKYLFLTQKSYAKHLNQRSAP
;
A
#
# COMPACT_ATOMS: atom_id res chain seq x y z
N MET A 1 -50.30 3.55 15.89
CA MET A 1 -49.48 3.02 14.77
C MET A 1 -48.22 3.86 14.54
N LYS A 2 -47.53 4.30 15.62
CA LYS A 2 -46.36 5.20 15.60
C LYS A 2 -45.07 4.53 16.08
N SER A 3 -45.04 3.19 16.18
CA SER A 3 -44.00 2.50 16.95
C SER A 3 -43.22 1.43 16.18
N LEU A 4 -43.32 1.38 14.84
CA LEU A 4 -42.65 0.37 14.02
C LEU A 4 -41.52 0.90 13.11
N LEU A 5 -41.19 2.20 13.19
CA LEU A 5 -40.16 2.80 12.34
C LEU A 5 -38.79 3.03 13.02
N ALA A 6 -38.62 2.58 14.27
CA ALA A 6 -37.40 2.83 15.05
C ALA A 6 -36.36 1.69 15.00
N ALA A 7 -36.66 0.58 14.32
CA ALA A 7 -35.80 -0.62 14.30
C ALA A 7 -34.73 -0.61 13.18
N LEU A 8 -34.57 0.49 12.44
CA LEU A 8 -33.67 0.56 11.27
C LEU A 8 -32.41 1.43 11.48
N LEU A 9 -32.13 1.83 12.73
CA LEU A 9 -30.98 2.68 13.07
C LEU A 9 -30.16 2.10 14.23
N ILE A 10 -29.90 0.79 14.22
CA ILE A 10 -28.81 0.24 15.02
C ILE A 10 -27.55 0.41 14.18
N PRO A 11 -26.60 1.30 14.54
CA PRO A 11 -25.30 1.33 13.88
C PRO A 11 -24.63 -0.01 14.16
N LEU A 12 -24.51 -0.83 13.12
CA LEU A 12 -23.62 -1.98 13.14
C LEU A 12 -22.22 -1.42 13.34
N THR A 13 -21.67 -1.53 14.54
CA THR A 13 -20.28 -1.17 14.83
C THR A 13 -19.39 -2.14 14.04
N PRO A 14 -18.78 -1.74 12.91
CA PRO A 14 -17.90 -2.64 12.19
C PRO A 14 -16.59 -2.65 12.98
N ALA A 15 -16.38 -3.74 13.72
CA ALA A 15 -15.10 -4.00 14.40
C ALA A 15 -13.96 -4.33 13.41
N CYS A 16 -14.26 -4.44 12.12
CA CYS A 16 -13.29 -4.54 11.04
C CYS A 16 -13.37 -3.29 10.17
N ILE A 17 -12.27 -2.54 10.09
CA ILE A 17 -12.11 -1.43 9.14
C ILE A 17 -11.91 -2.06 7.76
N TRP A 18 -13.03 -2.26 7.06
CA TRP A 18 -13.06 -2.67 5.66
C TRP A 18 -13.11 -1.42 4.78
N ILE A 19 -12.21 -1.32 3.80
CA ILE A 19 -12.18 -0.24 2.83
C ILE A 19 -12.90 -0.74 1.56
N ASP A 20 -14.05 -0.13 1.27
CA ASP A 20 -14.75 -0.31 0.00
C ASP A 20 -13.98 0.38 -1.13
N GLY A 21 -13.54 -0.39 -2.13
CA GLY A 21 -12.74 0.13 -3.24
C GLY A 21 -13.17 -0.40 -4.61
N THR A 22 -12.50 0.09 -5.64
CA THR A 22 -12.76 -0.21 -7.05
C THR A 22 -11.61 -1.01 -7.65
N THR A 23 -11.92 -2.17 -8.23
CA THR A 23 -10.93 -2.97 -8.97
C THR A 23 -10.62 -2.34 -10.33
N ILE A 24 -9.51 -2.73 -10.96
CA ILE A 24 -9.06 -2.15 -12.24
C ILE A 24 -10.05 -2.35 -13.40
N ASP A 25 -10.90 -3.39 -13.34
CA ASP A 25 -11.99 -3.66 -14.29
C ASP A 25 -13.31 -2.92 -13.95
N GLY A 26 -13.32 -2.14 -12.87
CA GLY A 26 -14.47 -1.37 -12.40
C GLY A 26 -15.48 -2.15 -11.55
N GLY A 27 -15.11 -3.35 -11.09
CA GLY A 27 -15.84 -4.16 -10.12
C GLY A 27 -15.72 -3.65 -8.68
N HIS A 28 -16.48 -4.26 -7.76
CA HIS A 28 -16.45 -4.01 -6.31
C HIS A 28 -15.50 -4.97 -5.59
N VAL A 29 -14.69 -4.39 -4.70
CA VAL A 29 -13.82 -5.12 -3.78
C VAL A 29 -13.89 -4.42 -2.42
N SER A 30 -13.72 -5.21 -1.37
CA SER A 30 -13.50 -4.74 -0.02
C SER A 30 -12.17 -5.29 0.46
N VAL A 31 -11.26 -4.42 0.85
CA VAL A 31 -9.94 -4.80 1.36
C VAL A 31 -9.90 -4.54 2.86
N GLY A 32 -9.27 -5.43 3.62
CA GLY A 32 -9.10 -5.24 5.06
C GLY A 32 -7.92 -4.30 5.36
N SER A 33 -7.91 -3.72 6.55
CA SER A 33 -6.83 -2.84 7.06
C SER A 33 -6.82 -1.43 6.45
N HIS A 34 -5.83 -0.64 6.85
CA HIS A 34 -5.48 0.62 6.23
C HIS A 34 -4.88 0.38 4.84
N GLY A 35 -5.05 1.34 3.91
CA GLY A 35 -4.45 1.26 2.58
C GLY A 35 -2.92 1.37 2.64
N PRO A 36 -2.20 0.86 1.63
CA PRO A 36 -0.73 0.90 1.61
C PRO A 36 -0.18 2.33 1.69
N ALA A 37 -0.83 3.32 1.06
CA ALA A 37 -0.41 4.71 1.13
C ALA A 37 -0.49 5.27 2.56
N TYR A 38 -1.51 4.88 3.34
CA TYR A 38 -1.63 5.26 4.75
C TYR A 38 -0.46 4.70 5.57
N GLU A 39 -0.16 3.40 5.44
CA GLU A 39 0.96 2.78 6.17
C GLU A 39 2.31 3.41 5.79
N LEU A 40 2.51 3.74 4.52
CA LEU A 40 3.72 4.43 4.08
C LEU A 40 3.80 5.86 4.65
N ARG A 41 2.68 6.58 4.77
CA ARG A 41 2.65 7.88 5.46
C ARG A 41 3.00 7.76 6.94
N GLU A 42 2.53 6.73 7.63
CA GLU A 42 2.96 6.46 9.02
C GLU A 42 4.47 6.24 9.11
N SER A 43 5.10 5.55 8.14
CA SER A 43 6.57 5.46 8.10
C SER A 43 7.25 6.81 7.88
N ILE A 44 6.68 7.67 7.02
CA ILE A 44 7.21 9.03 6.79
C ILE A 44 7.11 9.87 8.07
N ASP A 45 6.01 9.76 8.80
CA ASP A 45 5.74 10.56 10.01
C ASP A 45 6.31 9.94 11.29
N SER A 46 6.89 8.74 11.20
CA SER A 46 7.41 8.01 12.36
C SER A 46 8.51 8.78 13.09
N VAL A 47 8.44 8.73 14.42
CA VAL A 47 9.48 9.31 15.29
C VAL A 47 10.50 8.25 15.71
N PRO A 48 11.78 8.61 15.92
CA PRO A 48 12.84 7.65 16.28
C PRO A 48 12.48 6.69 17.42
N SER A 49 11.79 7.17 18.46
CA SER A 49 11.41 6.33 19.61
C SER A 49 10.42 5.21 19.26
N GLU A 50 9.51 5.44 18.32
CA GLU A 50 8.55 4.42 17.88
C GLU A 50 9.24 3.34 17.05
N VAL A 51 10.17 3.75 16.19
CA VAL A 51 10.97 2.83 15.37
C VAL A 51 11.87 1.98 16.25
N LEU A 52 12.56 2.59 17.24
CA LEU A 52 13.39 1.86 18.20
C LEU A 52 12.57 0.88 19.05
N LEU A 53 11.36 1.27 19.46
CA LEU A 53 10.47 0.35 20.19
C LEU A 53 10.11 -0.86 19.33
N ARG A 54 9.74 -0.65 18.07
CA ARG A 54 9.43 -1.75 17.13
C ARG A 54 10.65 -2.67 16.94
N TYR A 55 11.81 -2.10 16.66
CA TYR A 55 13.05 -2.83 16.49
C TYR A 55 13.42 -3.65 17.75
N ALA A 56 13.26 -3.07 18.93
CA ALA A 56 13.54 -3.75 20.19
C ALA A 56 12.55 -4.90 20.48
N LEU A 57 11.28 -4.76 20.06
CA LEU A 57 10.28 -5.82 20.21
C LEU A 57 10.54 -6.98 19.24
N GLU A 58 10.87 -6.69 17.98
CA GLU A 58 11.19 -7.71 16.98
C GLU A 58 12.47 -8.49 17.36
N ASN A 59 13.48 -7.80 17.89
CA ASN A 59 14.74 -8.44 18.27
C ASN A 59 14.72 -9.16 19.63
N LYS A 60 13.73 -8.88 20.48
CA LYS A 60 13.48 -9.69 21.70
C LYS A 60 13.10 -11.12 21.37
N GLU A 61 12.46 -11.36 20.23
CA GLU A 61 12.10 -12.71 19.79
C GLU A 61 13.30 -13.46 19.18
N THR A 62 14.29 -12.75 18.62
CA THR A 62 15.49 -13.33 17.98
C THR A 62 16.66 -13.57 18.95
N LYS A 63 16.55 -13.18 20.22
CA LYS A 63 17.60 -13.30 21.26
C LYS A 63 18.94 -12.63 20.88
N ILE A 64 18.91 -11.54 20.11
CA ILE A 64 20.11 -10.72 19.91
C ILE A 64 20.28 -9.87 21.18
N GLU A 65 21.10 -10.36 22.12
CA GLU A 65 21.40 -9.73 23.44
C GLU A 65 22.31 -8.49 23.36
N ASP A 66 22.57 -7.96 22.17
CA ASP A 66 23.62 -6.96 21.95
C ASP A 66 23.06 -5.55 21.77
N ASP A 67 22.98 -4.82 22.88
CA ASP A 67 22.54 -3.42 22.95
C ASP A 67 23.30 -2.51 21.97
N SER A 68 24.51 -2.89 21.55
CA SER A 68 25.36 -2.11 20.63
C SER A 68 24.75 -1.94 19.24
N GLU A 69 24.02 -2.94 18.74
CA GLU A 69 23.38 -2.86 17.42
C GLU A 69 22.13 -1.95 17.47
N LEU A 70 21.37 -2.03 18.57
CA LEU A 70 20.25 -1.11 18.84
C LEU A 70 20.73 0.34 18.99
N GLU A 71 21.85 0.57 19.69
CA GLU A 71 22.47 1.90 19.80
C GLU A 71 22.87 2.45 18.43
N ALA A 72 23.43 1.62 17.55
CA ALA A 72 23.77 2.04 16.20
C ALA A 72 22.53 2.39 15.37
N VAL A 73 21.42 1.64 15.50
CA VAL A 73 20.13 1.99 14.87
C VAL A 73 19.61 3.32 15.39
N ALA A 74 19.73 3.59 16.70
CA ALA A 74 19.38 4.88 17.27
C ALA A 74 20.23 6.02 16.67
N ASP A 75 21.55 5.81 16.53
CA ASP A 75 22.43 6.77 15.86
C ASP A 75 22.00 7.01 14.39
N LEU A 76 21.55 5.99 13.65
CA LEU A 76 21.03 6.16 12.29
C LEU A 76 19.77 7.03 12.24
N LEU A 77 18.83 6.81 13.16
CA LEU A 77 17.59 7.59 13.26
C LEU A 77 17.85 9.05 13.62
N GLU A 78 18.95 9.34 14.30
CA GLU A 78 19.42 10.69 14.60
C GLU A 78 20.31 11.30 13.48
N GLY A 79 20.51 10.58 12.37
CA GLY A 79 21.35 11.02 11.26
C GLY A 79 22.86 10.93 11.51
N LYS A 80 23.30 10.29 12.60
CA LYS A 80 24.71 10.11 12.98
C LYS A 80 25.35 8.93 12.23
N THR A 81 25.24 8.94 10.91
CA THR A 81 25.62 7.80 10.05
C THR A 81 27.08 7.37 10.20
N ALA A 82 28.01 8.32 10.33
CA ALA A 82 29.43 8.01 10.54
C ALA A 82 29.69 7.26 11.85
N LYS A 83 29.00 7.65 12.93
CA LYS A 83 29.10 7.00 14.25
C LYS A 83 28.51 5.59 14.20
N ALA A 84 27.35 5.43 13.56
CA ALA A 84 26.74 4.12 13.36
C ALA A 84 27.67 3.19 12.56
N ILE A 85 28.29 3.67 11.48
CA ILE A 85 29.27 2.89 10.69
C ILE A 85 30.45 2.45 11.56
N GLU A 86 31.01 3.35 12.38
CA GLU A 86 32.12 3.02 13.27
C GLU A 86 31.72 1.92 14.27
N SER A 87 30.61 2.11 14.98
CA SER A 87 30.10 1.16 15.98
C SER A 87 29.80 -0.20 15.36
N LEU A 88 29.08 -0.25 14.26
CA LEU A 88 28.73 -1.51 13.59
C LEU A 88 29.95 -2.21 13.00
N THR A 89 30.91 -1.45 12.45
CA THR A 89 32.15 -2.03 11.90
C THR A 89 33.03 -2.60 13.02
N LYS A 90 33.08 -1.93 14.17
CA LYS A 90 33.76 -2.45 15.37
C LYS A 90 33.07 -3.73 15.84
N LEU A 91 31.74 -3.71 15.91
CA LEU A 91 30.97 -4.86 16.37
C LEU A 91 31.15 -6.09 15.46
N GLU A 92 31.14 -5.90 14.15
CA GLU A 92 31.39 -6.96 13.16
C GLU A 92 32.80 -7.54 13.28
N LYS A 93 33.81 -6.74 13.66
CA LYS A 93 35.17 -7.23 13.92
C LYS A 93 35.28 -8.01 15.23
N GLU A 94 34.59 -7.58 16.27
CA GLU A 94 34.63 -8.18 17.60
C GLU A 94 33.79 -9.47 17.68
N THR A 95 32.70 -9.53 16.92
CA THR A 95 31.73 -10.65 16.94
C THR A 95 31.35 -11.14 15.53
N PRO A 96 32.32 -11.53 14.67
CA PRO A 96 32.02 -11.99 13.32
C PRO A 96 31.19 -13.28 13.38
N ALA A 97 29.97 -13.25 12.86
CA ALA A 97 29.06 -14.39 12.90
C ALA A 97 28.32 -14.55 11.56
N PRO A 98 28.42 -15.72 10.90
CA PRO A 98 27.73 -15.99 9.63
C PRO A 98 26.20 -15.84 9.69
N SER A 99 25.59 -15.96 10.88
CA SER A 99 24.15 -15.83 11.08
C SER A 99 23.68 -14.40 11.42
N ARG A 100 24.60 -13.45 11.69
CA ARG A 100 24.25 -12.05 11.98
C ARG A 100 24.03 -11.28 10.68
N TYR A 101 22.95 -11.61 9.98
CA TYR A 101 22.55 -10.87 8.78
C TYR A 101 22.07 -9.46 9.10
N SER A 102 21.45 -9.25 10.28
CA SER A 102 20.96 -7.94 10.74
C SER A 102 22.09 -6.91 10.80
N LEU A 103 23.25 -7.32 11.32
CA LEU A 103 24.45 -6.47 11.40
C LEU A 103 24.94 -6.06 10.01
N ALA A 104 24.91 -6.99 9.04
CA ALA A 104 25.26 -6.69 7.65
C ALA A 104 24.23 -5.76 6.99
N ALA A 105 22.94 -5.97 7.23
CA ALA A 105 21.87 -5.11 6.73
C ALA A 105 21.97 -3.69 7.32
N ASN A 106 22.18 -3.58 8.63
CA ASN A 106 22.37 -2.33 9.35
C ASN A 106 23.63 -1.58 8.88
N LEU A 107 24.74 -2.29 8.62
CA LEU A 107 25.93 -1.70 7.97
C LEU A 107 25.59 -1.19 6.57
N GLY A 108 24.86 -1.97 5.77
CA GLY A 108 24.39 -1.57 4.45
C GLY A 108 23.60 -0.27 4.49
N THR A 109 22.59 -0.20 5.36
CA THR A 109 21.77 1.00 5.61
C THR A 109 22.63 2.17 6.10
N ALA A 110 23.57 1.94 7.02
CA ALA A 110 24.44 2.99 7.55
C ALA A 110 25.32 3.62 6.46
N TYR A 111 25.96 2.80 5.62
CA TYR A 111 26.72 3.29 4.46
C TYR A 111 25.83 3.97 3.43
N GLU A 112 24.62 3.45 3.20
CA GLU A 112 23.67 4.04 2.27
C GLU A 112 23.29 5.47 2.69
N LEU A 113 22.90 5.64 3.96
CA LEU A 113 22.52 6.94 4.52
C LEU A 113 23.71 7.89 4.62
N HIS A 114 24.93 7.36 4.71
CA HIS A 114 26.15 8.16 4.64
C HIS A 114 26.50 8.61 3.21
N GLY A 115 25.85 8.04 2.18
CA GLY A 115 26.11 8.34 0.76
C GLY A 115 27.16 7.45 0.10
N ASP A 116 27.66 6.40 0.77
CA ASP A 116 28.59 5.43 0.20
C ASP A 116 27.83 4.21 -0.33
N ASN A 117 27.18 4.38 -1.49
CA ASN A 117 26.33 3.35 -2.07
C ASN A 117 27.12 2.08 -2.45
N ARG A 118 28.44 2.16 -2.67
CA ARG A 118 29.28 1.02 -3.02
C ARG A 118 29.54 0.11 -1.82
N ASN A 119 29.89 0.69 -0.68
CA ASN A 119 30.02 -0.10 0.55
C ASN A 119 28.66 -0.58 1.06
N ALA A 120 27.60 0.23 0.88
CA ALA A 120 26.24 -0.22 1.15
C ALA A 120 25.90 -1.48 0.35
N LEU A 121 26.13 -1.47 -0.97
CA LEU A 121 25.85 -2.62 -1.84
C LEU A 121 26.64 -3.85 -1.43
N LYS A 122 27.90 -3.68 -1.05
CA LYS A 122 28.75 -4.77 -0.56
C LYS A 122 28.12 -5.44 0.68
N TRP A 123 27.67 -4.64 1.65
CA TRP A 123 27.12 -5.15 2.91
C TRP A 123 25.73 -5.76 2.75
N ILE A 124 24.86 -5.19 1.91
CA ILE A 124 23.57 -5.80 1.58
C ILE A 124 23.77 -7.15 0.88
N LYS A 125 24.70 -7.24 -0.08
CA LYS A 125 25.05 -8.54 -0.71
C LYS A 125 25.57 -9.56 0.30
N GLU A 126 26.35 -9.12 1.29
CA GLU A 126 26.79 -9.98 2.38
C GLU A 126 25.62 -10.40 3.29
N GLY A 127 24.66 -9.51 3.58
CA GLY A 127 23.42 -9.83 4.30
C GLY A 127 22.60 -10.91 3.59
N ILE A 128 22.37 -10.75 2.28
CA ILE A 128 21.69 -11.77 1.43
C ILE A 128 22.42 -13.11 1.49
N LYS A 129 23.75 -13.09 1.43
CA LYS A 129 24.56 -14.32 1.50
C LYS A 129 24.47 -15.00 2.86
N ARG A 130 24.39 -14.23 3.96
CA ARG A 130 24.23 -14.75 5.33
C ARG A 130 22.84 -15.35 5.55
N ASN A 131 21.81 -14.67 5.05
CA ASN A 131 20.43 -15.12 5.13
C ASN A 131 19.61 -14.63 3.91
N PRO A 132 19.37 -15.49 2.91
CA PRO A 132 18.56 -15.12 1.74
C PRO A 132 17.09 -14.79 2.08
N ASP A 133 16.59 -15.28 3.21
CA ASP A 133 15.23 -15.07 3.68
C ASP A 133 15.10 -13.84 4.61
N ALA A 134 16.21 -13.12 4.85
CA ALA A 134 16.22 -11.86 5.58
C ALA A 134 15.17 -10.89 5.04
N HIS A 135 14.52 -10.14 5.93
CA HIS A 135 13.50 -9.16 5.55
C HIS A 135 12.43 -9.77 4.62
N HIS A 136 11.96 -10.98 4.96
CA HIS A 136 11.00 -11.77 4.19
C HIS A 136 11.45 -12.05 2.74
N GLY A 137 12.75 -12.17 2.52
CA GLY A 137 13.34 -12.44 1.20
C GLY A 137 13.24 -11.26 0.22
N THR A 138 13.15 -10.02 0.72
CA THR A 138 12.99 -8.81 -0.10
C THR A 138 14.31 -8.06 -0.38
N GLU A 139 15.43 -8.49 0.22
CA GLU A 139 16.74 -7.83 0.12
C GLU A 139 17.30 -7.72 -1.31
N TRP A 140 16.85 -8.58 -2.23
CA TRP A 140 17.20 -8.44 -3.65
C TRP A 140 16.74 -7.09 -4.23
N LEU A 141 15.65 -6.52 -3.71
CA LEU A 141 15.18 -5.21 -4.14
C LEU A 141 16.03 -4.10 -3.52
N HIS A 142 16.49 -4.24 -2.27
CA HIS A 142 17.46 -3.31 -1.68
C HIS A 142 18.76 -3.27 -2.49
N GLN A 143 19.24 -4.43 -2.91
CA GLN A 143 20.38 -4.52 -3.83
C GLN A 143 20.13 -3.74 -5.13
N LEU A 144 18.97 -3.93 -5.77
CA LEU A 144 18.62 -3.25 -7.03
C LEU A 144 18.49 -1.73 -6.86
N ILE A 145 17.99 -1.29 -5.71
CA ILE A 145 17.94 0.13 -5.32
C ILE A 145 19.36 0.71 -5.27
N LEU A 146 20.28 0.06 -4.56
CA LEU A 146 21.67 0.52 -4.43
C LEU A 146 22.41 0.51 -5.77
N GLU A 147 22.18 -0.50 -6.60
CA GLU A 147 22.70 -0.55 -7.98
C GLU A 147 22.17 0.63 -8.80
N THR A 148 20.89 0.98 -8.65
CA THR A 148 20.30 2.16 -9.32
C THR A 148 20.92 3.47 -8.82
N LYS A 149 21.14 3.62 -7.50
CA LYS A 149 21.79 4.81 -6.93
C LYS A 149 23.22 4.98 -7.45
N ILE A 150 23.98 3.88 -7.58
CA ILE A 150 25.33 3.90 -8.16
C ILE A 150 25.31 4.32 -9.64
N GLU A 151 24.28 3.95 -10.41
CA GLU A 151 24.14 4.46 -11.78
C GLU A 151 23.76 5.95 -11.81
N LEU A 152 22.93 6.41 -10.88
CA LEU A 152 22.60 7.84 -10.74
C LEU A 152 23.81 8.71 -10.38
N GLU A 153 24.74 8.19 -9.57
CA GLU A 153 26.03 8.88 -9.30
C GLU A 153 26.84 9.12 -10.57
N LYS A 154 26.73 8.23 -11.56
CA LYS A 154 27.43 8.34 -12.86
C LYS A 154 26.64 9.18 -13.86
N ASN A 155 25.31 9.06 -13.83
CA ASN A 155 24.39 9.71 -14.74
C ASN A 155 23.12 10.13 -13.98
N PRO A 156 22.98 11.41 -13.61
CA PRO A 156 21.80 11.91 -12.92
C PRO A 156 20.47 11.67 -13.66
N ASP A 157 20.55 11.51 -14.99
CA ASP A 157 19.39 11.25 -15.85
C ASP A 157 19.11 9.76 -16.05
N TYR A 158 19.76 8.86 -15.30
CA TYR A 158 19.61 7.41 -15.45
C TYR A 158 18.15 6.94 -15.37
N LEU A 159 17.33 7.59 -14.55
CA LEU A 159 15.91 7.26 -14.42
C LEU A 159 15.00 7.97 -15.45
N GLN A 160 15.52 8.80 -16.34
CA GLN A 160 14.71 9.36 -17.43
C GLN A 160 14.32 8.24 -18.41
N GLY A 161 13.04 7.87 -18.40
CA GLY A 161 12.52 6.75 -19.18
C GLY A 161 12.92 5.37 -18.63
N ARG A 162 13.38 5.29 -17.38
CA ARG A 162 13.65 4.02 -16.69
C ARG A 162 12.99 3.98 -15.32
N GLN A 163 12.79 2.78 -14.82
CA GLN A 163 12.26 2.53 -13.48
C GLN A 163 13.23 1.61 -12.75
N VAL A 164 13.30 1.74 -11.42
CA VAL A 164 14.04 0.77 -10.57
C VAL A 164 13.49 -0.63 -10.81
N VAL A 165 12.17 -0.78 -10.80
CA VAL A 165 11.47 -2.00 -11.18
C VAL A 165 10.63 -1.72 -12.42
N ALA A 166 11.11 -2.17 -13.58
CA ALA A 166 10.42 -2.04 -14.85
C ALA A 166 9.25 -3.04 -14.94
N LEU A 167 8.03 -2.51 -15.02
CA LEU A 167 6.81 -3.31 -15.14
C LEU A 167 6.27 -3.28 -16.58
N PRO A 168 5.69 -4.38 -17.09
CA PRO A 168 5.04 -4.39 -18.40
C PRO A 168 3.85 -3.42 -18.43
N ASP A 169 3.42 -2.99 -19.62
CA ASP A 169 2.29 -2.06 -19.78
C ASP A 169 0.98 -2.63 -19.24
N VAL A 170 0.78 -3.94 -19.44
CA VAL A 170 -0.39 -4.68 -18.97
C VAL A 170 0.03 -5.57 -17.80
N ILE A 171 -0.70 -5.43 -16.70
CA ILE A 171 -0.49 -6.19 -15.46
C ILE A 171 -1.79 -6.92 -15.14
N ASP A 172 -1.68 -8.18 -14.74
CA ASP A 172 -2.73 -9.02 -14.16
C ASP A 172 -2.15 -9.89 -13.04
N GLU A 173 -3.00 -10.67 -12.37
CA GLU A 173 -2.63 -11.58 -11.28
C GLU A 173 -1.60 -12.66 -11.66
N ASN A 174 -1.47 -12.98 -12.95
CA ASN A 174 -0.54 -13.99 -13.45
C ASN A 174 0.77 -13.39 -13.98
N THR A 175 0.87 -12.06 -13.96
CA THR A 175 2.02 -11.35 -14.50
C THR A 175 3.28 -11.71 -13.71
N ARG A 176 4.34 -12.06 -14.44
CA ARG A 176 5.66 -12.31 -13.89
C ARG A 176 6.67 -11.37 -14.52
N VAL A 177 7.56 -10.82 -13.71
CA VAL A 177 8.63 -9.92 -14.16
C VAL A 177 9.98 -10.56 -13.82
N THR A 178 10.87 -10.59 -14.80
CA THR A 178 12.24 -11.09 -14.60
C THR A 178 13.09 -9.97 -14.02
N ILE A 179 13.61 -10.18 -12.82
CA ILE A 179 14.52 -9.26 -12.13
C ILE A 179 15.79 -10.04 -11.79
N GLY A 180 16.92 -9.62 -12.40
CA GLY A 180 18.13 -10.44 -12.42
C GLY A 180 17.84 -11.79 -13.09
N ASP A 181 18.21 -12.89 -12.41
CA ASP A 181 18.04 -14.25 -12.92
C ASP A 181 16.71 -14.92 -12.50
N MET A 182 15.81 -14.18 -11.83
CA MET A 182 14.58 -14.74 -11.27
C MET A 182 13.33 -14.05 -11.82
N ALA A 183 12.39 -14.87 -12.32
CA ALA A 183 11.05 -14.43 -12.64
C ALA A 183 10.18 -14.43 -11.38
N ARG A 184 9.67 -13.26 -10.98
CA ARG A 184 8.86 -13.07 -9.77
C ARG A 184 7.41 -12.71 -10.14
N PRO A 185 6.41 -13.26 -9.45
CA PRO A 185 5.02 -12.85 -9.66
C PRO A 185 4.79 -11.43 -9.14
N ILE A 186 3.78 -10.74 -9.68
CA ILE A 186 3.57 -9.31 -9.45
C ILE A 186 3.23 -8.96 -7.99
N ASP A 187 2.53 -9.87 -7.29
CA ASP A 187 2.20 -9.74 -5.87
C ASP A 187 3.47 -9.72 -5.01
N GLN A 188 4.39 -10.65 -5.22
CA GLN A 188 5.68 -10.68 -4.51
C GLN A 188 6.54 -9.44 -4.80
N ILE A 189 6.43 -8.87 -5.99
CA ILE A 189 7.10 -7.60 -6.31
C ILE A 189 6.45 -6.46 -5.54
N GLY A 190 5.11 -6.42 -5.48
CA GLY A 190 4.35 -5.46 -4.68
C GLY A 190 4.73 -5.52 -3.21
N ASP A 191 4.77 -6.71 -2.62
CA ASP A 191 5.13 -6.95 -1.22
C ASP A 191 6.58 -6.51 -0.94
N ALA A 192 7.51 -6.84 -1.85
CA ALA A 192 8.90 -6.42 -1.72
C ALA A 192 9.04 -4.89 -1.78
N ILE A 193 8.36 -4.23 -2.72
CA ILE A 193 8.38 -2.76 -2.82
C ILE A 193 7.77 -2.15 -1.56
N PHE A 194 6.63 -2.65 -1.10
CA PHE A 194 5.97 -2.15 0.11
C PHE A 194 6.88 -2.26 1.33
N TYR A 195 7.47 -3.43 1.57
CA TYR A 195 8.36 -3.67 2.69
C TYR A 195 9.58 -2.73 2.65
N GLN A 196 10.26 -2.65 1.50
CA GLN A 196 11.44 -1.82 1.35
C GLN A 196 11.13 -0.32 1.45
N LEU A 197 9.96 0.12 0.97
CA LEU A 197 9.50 1.50 1.19
C LEU A 197 9.21 1.74 2.68
N LYS A 198 8.51 0.83 3.35
CA LYS A 198 8.15 1.00 4.77
C LYS A 198 9.36 1.23 5.67
N GLU A 199 10.44 0.48 5.44
CA GLU A 199 11.72 0.65 6.15
C GLU A 199 12.41 1.97 5.75
N ARG A 200 12.50 2.23 4.44
CA ARG A 200 13.28 3.36 3.89
C ARG A 200 12.68 4.72 4.19
N LEU A 201 11.34 4.84 4.17
CA LEU A 201 10.62 6.11 4.34
C LEU A 201 10.77 6.69 5.76
N VAL A 202 11.23 5.88 6.72
CA VAL A 202 11.65 6.35 8.04
C VAL A 202 12.83 7.33 7.90
N PHE A 203 13.79 7.03 7.04
CA PHE A 203 15.06 7.78 6.90
C PHE A 203 15.06 8.75 5.72
N VAL A 204 14.50 8.34 4.59
CA VAL A 204 14.57 9.09 3.32
C VAL A 204 13.29 9.89 3.14
N LYS A 205 13.39 11.22 3.26
CA LYS A 205 12.26 12.15 3.05
C LYS A 205 12.27 12.71 1.63
N PRO A 206 11.15 13.26 1.13
CA PRO A 206 11.11 13.89 -0.18
C PRO A 206 12.16 15.01 -0.31
N THR A 207 12.80 15.19 -1.47
CA THR A 207 12.65 14.42 -2.72
C THR A 207 13.70 13.30 -2.84
N ASP A 208 13.33 12.15 -3.41
CA ASP A 208 14.27 11.08 -3.77
C ASP A 208 13.76 10.35 -5.04
N PRO A 209 14.50 10.38 -6.17
CA PRO A 209 14.02 9.86 -7.44
C PRO A 209 13.92 8.32 -7.47
N VAL A 210 14.69 7.62 -6.64
CA VAL A 210 14.61 6.15 -6.53
C VAL A 210 13.34 5.78 -5.78
N VAL A 211 13.05 6.44 -4.66
CA VAL A 211 11.80 6.26 -3.91
C VAL A 211 10.60 6.63 -4.78
N ALA A 212 10.67 7.75 -5.50
CA ALA A 212 9.63 8.15 -6.44
C ALA A 212 9.37 7.06 -7.50
N SER A 213 10.44 6.47 -8.07
CA SER A 213 10.30 5.37 -9.03
C SER A 213 9.68 4.12 -8.42
N LEU A 214 9.99 3.78 -7.17
CA LEU A 214 9.39 2.63 -6.49
C LEU A 214 7.91 2.87 -6.18
N LEU A 215 7.56 4.04 -5.67
CA LEU A 215 6.17 4.45 -5.41
C LEU A 215 5.34 4.41 -6.70
N TYR A 216 5.90 4.87 -7.82
CA TYR A 216 5.23 4.79 -9.12
C TYR A 216 4.92 3.35 -9.52
N SER A 217 5.91 2.44 -9.44
CA SER A 217 5.71 1.02 -9.75
C SER A 217 4.71 0.39 -8.78
N PHE A 218 4.76 0.75 -7.50
CA PHE A 218 3.85 0.21 -6.48
C PHE A 218 2.41 0.70 -6.65
N ALA A 219 2.22 1.96 -7.06
CA ALA A 219 0.91 2.52 -7.39
C ALA A 219 0.24 1.71 -8.51
N ARG A 220 1.01 1.38 -9.55
CA ARG A 220 0.53 0.54 -10.65
C ARG A 220 0.16 -0.86 -10.19
N ILE A 221 0.99 -1.50 -9.36
CA ILE A 221 0.68 -2.83 -8.82
C ILE A 221 -0.58 -2.78 -7.97
N THR A 222 -0.67 -1.84 -7.03
CA THR A 222 -1.79 -1.67 -6.11
C THR A 222 -3.10 -1.41 -6.84
N ALA A 223 -3.10 -0.60 -7.89
CA ALA A 223 -4.29 -0.37 -8.71
C ALA A 223 -4.81 -1.65 -9.38
N HIS A 224 -3.92 -2.60 -9.69
CA HIS A 224 -4.25 -3.85 -10.36
C HIS A 224 -4.58 -5.00 -9.40
N THR A 225 -3.92 -5.09 -8.25
CA THR A 225 -4.08 -6.19 -7.29
C THR A 225 -5.06 -5.86 -6.17
N ASN A 226 -5.24 -4.58 -5.84
CA ASN A 226 -6.10 -4.09 -4.76
C ASN A 226 -7.17 -3.15 -5.30
N THR A 227 -6.97 -1.84 -5.13
CA THR A 227 -7.95 -0.80 -5.48
C THR A 227 -7.29 0.30 -6.28
N VAL A 228 -8.01 0.82 -7.29
CA VAL A 228 -7.53 1.97 -8.06
C VAL A 228 -7.46 3.24 -7.21
N GLU A 229 -8.27 3.36 -6.15
CA GLU A 229 -8.16 4.41 -5.14
C GLU A 229 -6.81 4.36 -4.41
N GLY A 230 -6.37 3.19 -3.95
CA GLY A 230 -5.06 3.04 -3.31
C GLY A 230 -3.91 3.32 -4.30
N GLY A 231 -4.10 2.98 -5.58
CA GLY A 231 -3.18 3.40 -6.64
C GLY A 231 -3.07 4.92 -6.79
N LEU A 232 -4.19 5.64 -6.75
CA LEU A 232 -4.20 7.11 -6.81
C LEU A 232 -3.46 7.74 -5.62
N GLU A 233 -3.71 7.27 -4.39
CA GLU A 233 -3.03 7.77 -3.19
C GLU A 233 -1.50 7.57 -3.27
N LEU A 234 -1.05 6.45 -3.83
CA LEU A 234 0.38 6.20 -4.06
C LEU A 234 0.96 7.07 -5.18
N LEU A 235 0.17 7.45 -6.20
CA LEU A 235 0.59 8.42 -7.23
C LEU A 235 0.79 9.83 -6.64
N GLU A 236 0.03 10.20 -5.61
CA GLU A 236 0.27 11.45 -4.88
C GLU A 236 1.62 11.43 -4.17
N LEU A 237 1.94 10.35 -3.45
CA LEU A 237 3.26 10.17 -2.83
C LEU A 237 4.38 10.14 -3.89
N THR A 238 4.14 9.49 -5.02
CA THR A 238 5.08 9.46 -6.16
C THR A 238 5.45 10.87 -6.62
N ARG A 239 4.45 11.76 -6.73
CA ARG A 239 4.65 13.17 -7.08
C ARG A 239 5.41 13.92 -5.98
N GLU A 240 5.04 13.70 -4.71
CA GLU A 240 5.69 14.32 -3.55
C GLU A 240 7.20 14.02 -3.51
N TYR A 241 7.60 12.77 -3.81
CA TYR A 241 9.01 12.35 -3.87
C TYR A 241 9.76 12.82 -5.12
N GLY A 242 9.09 13.48 -6.07
CA GLY A 242 9.74 14.12 -7.21
C GLY A 242 9.92 13.21 -8.43
N PHE A 243 8.94 12.35 -8.74
CA PHE A 243 8.97 11.57 -9.97
C PHE A 243 8.99 12.49 -11.20
N SER A 244 9.89 12.22 -12.14
CA SER A 244 10.19 13.14 -13.25
C SER A 244 9.18 13.08 -14.40
N ASP A 245 8.60 11.90 -14.68
CA ASP A 245 7.61 11.73 -15.75
C ASP A 245 6.18 12.00 -15.24
N LEU A 246 5.87 13.27 -15.02
CA LEU A 246 4.54 13.71 -14.57
C LEU A 246 3.43 13.38 -15.57
N ALA A 247 3.74 13.32 -16.88
CA ALA A 247 2.76 12.98 -17.90
C ALA A 247 2.24 11.54 -17.72
N SER A 248 3.14 10.61 -17.35
CA SER A 248 2.74 9.24 -17.03
C SER A 248 1.85 9.15 -15.78
N ILE A 249 2.09 10.00 -14.77
CA ILE A 249 1.23 10.08 -13.57
C ILE A 249 -0.16 10.56 -13.97
N GLU A 250 -0.25 11.69 -14.68
CA GLU A 250 -1.53 12.27 -15.12
C GLU A 250 -2.34 11.28 -15.99
N ALA A 251 -1.67 10.52 -16.85
CA ALA A 251 -2.31 9.50 -17.67
C ALA A 251 -2.93 8.37 -16.83
N LEU A 252 -2.23 7.91 -15.79
CA LEU A 252 -2.73 6.89 -14.86
C LEU A 252 -3.86 7.45 -13.98
N GLU A 253 -3.71 8.65 -13.43
CA GLU A 253 -4.74 9.30 -12.62
C GLU A 253 -6.05 9.41 -13.40
N LYS A 254 -6.01 9.94 -14.62
CA LYS A 254 -7.19 10.05 -15.50
C LYS A 254 -7.81 8.68 -15.80
N LYS A 255 -6.98 7.64 -15.98
CA LYS A 255 -7.46 6.27 -16.20
C LYS A 255 -8.21 5.76 -14.96
N TYR A 256 -7.62 5.88 -13.77
CA TYR A 256 -8.18 5.40 -12.51
C TYR A 256 -9.44 6.16 -12.12
N GLU A 257 -9.44 7.49 -12.20
CA GLU A 257 -10.61 8.32 -11.94
C GLU A 257 -11.80 7.96 -12.86
N ARG A 258 -11.53 7.70 -14.13
CA ARG A 258 -12.57 7.27 -15.08
C ARG A 258 -13.18 5.93 -14.67
N ILE A 259 -12.37 4.98 -14.22
CA ILE A 259 -12.84 3.67 -13.74
C ILE A 259 -13.75 3.85 -12.52
N ILE A 260 -13.32 4.64 -11.53
CA ILE A 260 -14.09 4.97 -10.33
C ILE A 260 -15.42 5.64 -10.71
N PHE A 261 -15.38 6.61 -11.61
CA PHE A 261 -16.58 7.32 -12.07
C PHE A 261 -17.59 6.38 -12.72
N ILE A 262 -17.15 5.52 -13.64
CA ILE A 262 -18.03 4.55 -14.32
C ILE A 262 -18.69 3.61 -13.31
N ARG A 263 -17.93 3.11 -12.33
CA ARG A 263 -18.48 2.27 -11.26
C ARG A 263 -19.51 3.03 -10.43
N LYS A 264 -19.21 4.25 -9.98
CA LYS A 264 -20.16 5.09 -9.22
C LYS A 264 -21.43 5.31 -10.02
N LEU A 265 -21.31 5.63 -11.32
CA LEU A 265 -22.45 5.79 -12.21
C LEU A 265 -23.30 4.52 -12.32
N LYS A 266 -22.68 3.34 -12.47
CA LYS A 266 -23.38 2.05 -12.48
C LYS A 266 -24.11 1.80 -11.15
N LYS A 267 -23.43 2.00 -10.01
CA LYS A 267 -24.00 1.81 -8.66
C LYS A 267 -25.24 2.69 -8.45
N TYR A 268 -25.11 3.99 -8.69
CA TYR A 268 -26.22 4.92 -8.50
C TYR A 268 -27.32 4.73 -9.55
N GLY A 269 -26.97 4.38 -10.79
CA GLY A 269 -27.96 4.05 -11.82
C GLY A 269 -28.86 2.87 -11.43
N ILE A 270 -28.28 1.80 -10.87
CA ILE A 270 -29.04 0.65 -10.37
C ILE A 270 -29.92 1.05 -9.19
N ILE A 271 -29.40 1.81 -8.23
CA ILE A 271 -30.17 2.29 -7.07
C ILE A 271 -31.35 3.15 -7.54
N THR A 272 -31.13 4.11 -8.43
CA THR A 272 -32.17 4.97 -8.98
C THR A 272 -33.23 4.16 -9.72
N ALA A 273 -32.82 3.21 -10.58
CA ALA A 273 -33.75 2.33 -11.28
C ALA A 273 -34.61 1.50 -10.31
N GLY A 274 -34.01 0.96 -9.25
CA GLY A 274 -34.71 0.21 -8.20
C GLY A 274 -35.73 1.06 -7.44
N VAL A 275 -35.37 2.29 -7.06
CA VAL A 275 -36.29 3.24 -6.42
C VAL A 275 -37.45 3.59 -7.34
N VAL A 276 -37.18 3.88 -8.63
CA VAL A 276 -38.23 4.19 -9.62
C VAL A 276 -39.17 3.00 -9.80
N ALA A 277 -38.65 1.79 -9.96
CA ALA A 277 -39.46 0.57 -10.09
C ALA A 277 -40.33 0.33 -8.85
N PHE A 278 -39.79 0.53 -7.65
CA PHE A 278 -40.53 0.43 -6.40
C PHE A 278 -41.68 1.45 -6.33
N VAL A 279 -41.42 2.71 -6.68
CA VAL A 279 -42.46 3.75 -6.73
C VAL A 279 -43.55 3.40 -7.75
N LEU A 280 -43.18 2.95 -8.95
CA LEU A 280 -44.13 2.53 -9.98
C LEU A 280 -44.98 1.35 -9.51
N LEU A 281 -44.38 0.37 -8.82
CA LEU A 281 -45.09 -0.77 -8.24
C LEU A 281 -46.09 -0.32 -7.17
N VAL A 282 -45.69 0.57 -6.26
CA VAL A 282 -46.59 1.14 -5.23
C VAL A 282 -47.76 1.87 -5.87
N VAL A 283 -47.50 2.70 -6.89
CA VAL A 283 -48.56 3.42 -7.64
C VAL A 283 -49.50 2.43 -8.35
N TRP A 284 -48.96 1.38 -8.96
CA TRP A 284 -49.76 0.34 -9.61
C TRP A 284 -50.63 -0.45 -8.61
N MET A 285 -50.05 -0.88 -7.49
CA MET A 285 -50.78 -1.58 -6.41
C MET A 285 -51.88 -0.72 -5.82
N TYR A 286 -51.62 0.58 -5.62
CA TYR A 286 -52.62 1.54 -5.18
C TYR A 286 -53.77 1.66 -6.19
N ARG A 287 -53.46 1.80 -7.49
CA ARG A 287 -54.48 1.85 -8.56
C ARG A 287 -55.32 0.59 -8.67
N LYS A 288 -54.72 -0.59 -8.44
CA LYS A 288 -55.42 -1.88 -8.40
C LYS A 288 -56.17 -2.14 -7.09
N LYS A 289 -56.13 -1.20 -6.12
CA LYS A 289 -56.71 -1.36 -4.78
C LYS A 289 -56.15 -2.58 -4.04
N TYR A 290 -54.91 -2.96 -4.30
CA TYR A 290 -54.20 -3.94 -3.47
C TYR A 290 -53.59 -3.30 -2.23
N LEU A 291 -53.39 -1.98 -2.25
CA LEU A 291 -52.81 -1.20 -1.16
C LEU A 291 -53.82 -0.12 -0.75
N PHE A 292 -54.22 -0.13 0.52
CA PHE A 292 -55.17 0.82 1.09
C PHE A 292 -54.47 1.74 2.07
N LEU A 293 -54.44 3.03 1.78
CA LEU A 293 -53.79 4.03 2.63
C LEU A 293 -54.56 4.30 3.92
N THR A 294 -55.84 3.89 4.01
CA THR A 294 -56.66 4.08 5.22
C THR A 294 -57.56 2.87 5.51
N GLN A 295 -57.81 2.60 6.79
CA GLN A 295 -58.78 1.57 7.22
C GLN A 295 -60.18 1.81 6.63
N LYS A 296 -60.62 3.08 6.51
CA LYS A 296 -61.91 3.42 5.86
C LYS A 296 -61.95 2.97 4.39
N SER A 297 -60.88 3.19 3.63
CA SER A 297 -60.81 2.77 2.23
C SER A 297 -60.81 1.25 2.06
N TYR A 298 -60.18 0.53 2.99
CA TYR A 298 -60.18 -0.94 3.02
C TYR A 298 -61.57 -1.50 3.36
N ALA A 299 -62.20 -0.99 4.42
CA ALA A 299 -63.54 -1.42 4.83
C ALA A 299 -64.59 -1.20 3.73
N LYS A 300 -64.52 -0.06 3.02
CA LYS A 300 -65.39 0.22 1.86
C LYS A 300 -65.18 -0.78 0.72
N HIS A 301 -63.94 -1.22 0.48
CA HIS A 301 -63.66 -2.22 -0.56
C HIS A 301 -64.18 -3.61 -0.19
N LEU A 302 -64.02 -4.04 1.06
CA LEU A 302 -64.57 -5.31 1.55
C LEU A 302 -66.09 -5.36 1.40
N ASN A 303 -66.79 -4.29 1.82
CA ASN A 303 -68.26 -4.21 1.72
C ASN A 303 -68.77 -4.23 0.27
N GLN A 304 -67.97 -3.81 -0.71
CA GLN A 304 -68.32 -3.88 -2.13
C GLN A 304 -68.15 -5.27 -2.74
N ARG A 305 -67.35 -6.15 -2.12
CA ARG A 305 -67.15 -7.54 -2.58
C ARG A 305 -68.17 -8.52 -1.98
N SER A 306 -68.82 -8.16 -0.87
CA SER A 306 -69.80 -8.99 -0.17
C SER A 306 -71.25 -8.64 -0.48
N ALA A 307 -71.51 -7.71 -1.40
CA ALA A 307 -72.84 -7.49 -1.97
C ALA A 307 -73.11 -8.57 -3.05
N PRO A 308 -74.17 -9.39 -2.93
CA PRO A 308 -74.50 -10.45 -3.86
C PRO A 308 -74.86 -9.95 -5.26
#